data_AF-A0A5J4L3D3-F1
#
_entry.id   AF-A0A5J4L3D3-F1
#
_cell.length_a   1.000
_cell.length_b   1.000
_cell.length_c   1.000
_cell.angle_alpha   90.00
_cell.angle_beta   90.00
_cell.angle_gamma   90.00
#
_symmetry.space_group_name_H-M   'P 1'
#
loop_
_entity.id
_entity.type
_entity.pdbx_description
1 polymer ?
#
loop_
_entity_poly.entity_id
_entity_poly.type
_entity_poly.pdbx_seq_one_letter_code
_entity_poly.pdbx_strand_id
1 'polypeptide(L)'
;MQKDYAVHKKRLTLFSLFLLSCICLLSGCSSFSSDVSSYVSPSSNNTTSNVAKPTPTPDPIKTKAQLILKKMSLNDKFAQLIMVEFIGHDYTVSGLQQMVAQQHVGSFLYQESDGNFAWPNNTVDSLHAFSAQATTDAAVAPLIAIDQEGGTVSKTSAFFGPKPSAEQMTQSGDPNTAYEQAKTDASDLKQLGINANLAPVVDVGPDNTIYGPRFFSDNPDTVTTYAGTFIKGLQDNGIPGTLKHFPGLGSSDDVDPHSGLPIVTKSMDNLQKTDFVPIRKSSNSRILPWS
;
A
#
# COMPACT_ATOMS: atom_id res chain seq x y z
N MET A 1 -35.37 46.53 -45.28
CA MET A 1 -35.38 45.06 -45.49
C MET A 1 -34.91 44.45 -44.17
N GLN A 2 -35.76 43.82 -43.35
CA GLN A 2 -36.31 42.45 -43.54
C GLN A 2 -35.16 41.45 -43.81
N LYS A 3 -34.84 40.43 -42.99
CA LYS A 3 -35.59 39.72 -41.92
C LYS A 3 -34.64 39.15 -40.83
N ASP A 4 -35.06 38.73 -39.63
CA ASP A 4 -36.21 39.08 -38.77
C ASP A 4 -35.95 38.64 -37.29
N TYR A 5 -36.76 39.19 -36.39
CA TYR A 5 -36.98 38.97 -34.94
C TYR A 5 -36.96 37.49 -34.44
N ALA A 6 -36.19 37.13 -33.41
CA ALA A 6 -36.40 37.36 -31.96
C ALA A 6 -37.40 36.39 -31.26
N VAL A 7 -36.89 35.54 -30.36
CA VAL A 7 -37.66 34.91 -29.28
C VAL A 7 -37.07 35.36 -27.95
N HIS A 8 -37.85 36.10 -27.17
CA HIS A 8 -37.38 36.84 -25.99
C HIS A 8 -37.98 36.27 -24.70
N LYS A 9 -37.23 36.40 -23.60
CA LYS A 9 -37.67 36.08 -22.23
C LYS A 9 -38.99 36.78 -21.87
N LYS A 10 -39.92 36.09 -21.16
CA LYS A 10 -40.60 36.51 -19.90
C LYS A 10 -41.92 35.76 -19.61
N ARG A 11 -42.34 35.83 -18.32
CA ARG A 11 -43.47 35.20 -17.59
C ARG A 11 -43.01 33.92 -16.88
N LEU A 12 -42.61 33.89 -15.61
CA LEU A 12 -42.95 34.69 -14.41
C LEU A 12 -44.43 34.60 -13.97
N THR A 13 -44.58 33.98 -12.79
CA THR A 13 -45.54 34.25 -11.68
C THR A 13 -46.99 33.72 -11.65
N LEU A 14 -47.31 33.24 -10.42
CA LEU A 14 -48.58 33.20 -9.64
C LEU A 14 -49.46 31.91 -9.59
N PHE A 15 -49.65 31.45 -8.33
CA PHE A 15 -50.82 30.75 -7.73
C PHE A 15 -51.11 29.28 -8.13
N SER A 16 -51.70 28.42 -7.28
CA SER A 16 -51.84 28.36 -5.81
C SER A 16 -52.42 26.99 -5.38
N LEU A 17 -52.31 26.66 -4.09
CA LEU A 17 -53.06 25.65 -3.30
C LEU A 17 -53.87 24.56 -4.02
N PHE A 18 -53.67 23.30 -3.62
CA PHE A 18 -54.81 22.46 -3.20
C PHE A 18 -54.43 21.55 -2.02
N LEU A 19 -55.23 21.62 -0.96
CA LEU A 19 -55.20 20.81 0.25
C LEU A 19 -56.64 20.25 0.45
N LEU A 20 -56.83 19.35 1.41
CA LEU A 20 -58.10 18.68 1.80
C LEU A 20 -58.61 17.59 0.83
N SER A 21 -59.39 16.59 1.25
CA SER A 21 -59.50 15.84 2.53
C SER A 21 -60.68 14.87 2.41
N CYS A 22 -60.61 13.69 3.05
CA CYS A 22 -61.73 12.92 3.64
C CYS A 22 -61.08 11.81 4.52
N ILE A 23 -61.34 11.59 5.82
CA ILE A 23 -62.53 11.76 6.69
C ILE A 23 -63.62 10.76 6.23
N CYS A 24 -64.09 9.76 7.00
CA CYS A 24 -64.25 9.64 8.46
C CYS A 24 -64.54 8.18 8.97
N LEU A 25 -64.64 8.01 10.31
CA LEU A 25 -65.47 7.02 11.07
C LEU A 25 -65.03 5.53 11.11
N LEU A 26 -65.17 4.73 12.20
CA LEU A 26 -65.79 4.83 13.55
C LEU A 26 -64.83 4.21 14.61
N SER A 27 -64.63 4.78 15.82
CA SER A 27 -65.42 4.64 17.07
C SER A 27 -65.41 3.25 17.75
N GLY A 28 -64.91 3.18 18.99
CA GLY A 28 -65.01 2.00 19.87
C GLY A 28 -64.31 2.19 21.22
N CYS A 29 -65.04 2.61 22.26
CA CYS A 29 -64.53 2.67 23.63
C CYS A 29 -64.85 1.38 24.40
N SER A 30 -63.95 0.90 25.24
CA SER A 30 -64.31 0.15 26.45
C SER A 30 -63.20 0.21 27.50
N SER A 31 -63.61 0.14 28.77
CA SER A 31 -62.84 0.58 29.92
C SER A 31 -62.01 -0.52 30.58
N PHE A 32 -61.04 -0.07 31.37
CA PHE A 32 -60.30 -0.83 32.37
C PHE A 32 -61.25 -1.59 33.33
N SER A 33 -60.97 -2.87 33.59
CA SER A 33 -61.40 -3.54 34.81
C SER A 33 -60.36 -4.56 35.21
N SER A 34 -60.00 -4.56 36.49
CA SER A 34 -58.98 -5.41 37.09
C SER A 34 -59.63 -6.64 37.72
N ASP A 35 -59.13 -7.83 37.42
CA ASP A 35 -59.37 -9.01 38.26
C ASP A 35 -58.08 -9.78 38.53
N VAL A 36 -57.94 -10.22 39.77
CA VAL A 36 -56.76 -10.88 40.30
C VAL A 36 -56.86 -12.37 40.04
N SER A 37 -55.85 -12.97 39.40
CA SER A 37 -55.66 -14.42 39.44
C SER A 37 -54.19 -14.75 39.67
N SER A 38 -53.94 -15.47 40.77
CA SER A 38 -52.62 -15.84 41.26
C SER A 38 -51.98 -16.91 40.38
N TYR A 39 -50.88 -16.56 39.69
CA TYR A 39 -49.97 -17.55 39.10
C TYR A 39 -48.60 -17.49 39.76
N VAL A 40 -48.15 -18.66 40.21
CA VAL A 40 -46.93 -18.88 40.98
C VAL A 40 -45.70 -18.62 40.10
N SER A 41 -44.77 -17.81 40.60
CA SER A 41 -43.51 -17.51 39.94
C SER A 41 -42.61 -18.74 39.81
N PRO A 42 -42.08 -19.07 38.62
CA PRO A 42 -40.88 -19.90 38.51
C PRO A 42 -39.67 -19.02 38.84
N SER A 43 -38.88 -19.42 39.84
CA SER A 43 -37.60 -18.78 40.16
C SER A 43 -36.59 -19.04 39.05
N SER A 44 -36.32 -18.04 38.21
CA SER A 44 -35.20 -18.08 37.28
C SER A 44 -33.90 -17.79 38.03
N ASN A 45 -33.18 -18.87 38.37
CA ASN A 45 -31.80 -18.78 38.83
C ASN A 45 -30.93 -18.21 37.69
N ASN A 46 -30.78 -16.89 37.64
CA ASN A 46 -29.83 -16.20 36.77
C ASN A 46 -28.39 -16.44 37.28
N THR A 47 -27.90 -17.65 37.09
CA THR A 47 -26.47 -17.92 37.15
C THR A 47 -25.83 -17.29 35.90
N THR A 48 -25.39 -16.04 36.03
CA THR A 48 -24.60 -15.37 35.01
C THR A 48 -23.26 -16.08 34.87
N SER A 49 -23.21 -17.09 33.99
CA SER A 49 -21.99 -17.76 33.57
C SER A 49 -21.11 -16.74 32.86
N ASN A 50 -20.22 -16.11 33.63
CA ASN A 50 -19.22 -15.18 33.13
C ASN A 50 -18.13 -16.00 32.41
N VAL A 51 -18.45 -16.48 31.21
CA VAL A 51 -17.53 -17.21 30.35
C VAL A 51 -16.42 -16.24 29.95
N ALA A 52 -15.30 -16.33 30.66
CA ALA A 52 -14.12 -15.52 30.38
C ALA A 52 -13.77 -15.69 28.90
N LYS A 53 -13.80 -14.59 28.15
CA LYS A 53 -13.39 -14.56 26.74
C LYS A 53 -11.98 -15.17 26.67
N PRO A 54 -11.77 -16.25 25.89
CA PRO A 54 -10.48 -16.91 25.87
C PRO A 54 -9.41 -15.91 25.47
N THR A 55 -8.37 -15.79 26.30
CA THR A 55 -7.24 -14.91 26.02
C THR A 55 -6.64 -15.35 24.68
N PRO A 56 -6.52 -14.46 23.68
CA PRO A 56 -6.02 -14.86 22.36
C PRO A 56 -4.60 -15.40 22.52
N THR A 57 -4.37 -16.61 21.98
CA THR A 57 -3.05 -17.23 21.93
C THR A 57 -2.05 -16.24 21.32
N PRO A 58 -0.90 -15.98 21.96
CA PRO A 58 0.09 -15.07 21.41
C PRO A 58 0.54 -15.50 20.01
N ASP A 59 0.54 -14.56 19.07
CA ASP A 59 1.10 -14.78 17.74
C ASP A 59 2.58 -15.22 17.88
N PRO A 60 2.96 -16.41 17.36
CA PRO A 60 4.32 -16.94 17.50
C PRO A 60 5.36 -16.08 16.79
N ILE A 61 5.01 -15.39 15.68
CA ILE A 61 5.91 -14.48 14.96
C ILE A 61 6.16 -13.24 15.83
N LYS A 62 5.09 -12.61 16.33
CA LYS A 62 5.20 -11.47 17.26
C LYS A 62 5.97 -11.83 18.53
N THR A 63 5.78 -13.03 19.05
CA THR A 63 6.51 -13.55 20.23
C THR A 63 7.99 -13.72 19.92
N LYS A 64 8.36 -14.31 18.77
CA LYS A 64 9.76 -14.44 18.31
C LYS A 64 10.41 -13.06 18.14
N ALA A 65 9.72 -12.11 17.49
CA ALA A 65 10.21 -10.74 17.31
C ALA A 65 10.46 -10.04 18.66
N GLN A 66 9.54 -10.16 19.62
CA GLN A 66 9.73 -9.63 20.98
C GLN A 66 10.92 -10.26 21.71
N LEU A 67 11.21 -11.55 21.50
CA LEU A 67 12.38 -12.22 22.09
C LEU A 67 13.70 -11.75 21.46
N ILE A 68 13.72 -11.42 20.17
CA ILE A 68 14.87 -10.82 19.49
C ILE A 68 15.09 -9.38 20.00
N LEU A 69 14.05 -8.55 19.98
CA LEU A 69 14.09 -7.16 20.47
C LEU A 69 14.50 -7.03 21.95
N LYS A 70 14.20 -8.04 22.79
CA LYS A 70 14.65 -8.08 24.19
C LYS A 70 16.15 -8.33 24.35
N LYS A 71 16.82 -8.94 23.36
CA LYS A 71 18.27 -9.22 23.38
C LYS A 71 19.11 -8.10 22.76
N MET A 72 18.51 -7.28 21.90
CA MET A 72 19.16 -6.14 21.27
C MET A 72 19.49 -5.02 22.26
N SER A 73 20.69 -4.46 22.14
CA SER A 73 21.05 -3.17 22.74
C SER A 73 20.21 -2.04 22.14
N LEU A 74 20.33 -0.83 22.70
CA LEU A 74 19.69 0.34 22.11
C LEU A 74 20.27 0.69 20.73
N ASN A 75 21.59 0.51 20.55
CA ASN A 75 22.26 0.78 19.27
C ASN A 75 21.80 -0.21 18.20
N ASP A 76 21.67 -1.50 18.52
CA ASP A 76 21.15 -2.50 17.56
C ASP A 76 19.71 -2.15 17.14
N LYS A 77 18.87 -1.70 18.07
CA LYS A 77 17.50 -1.26 17.76
C LYS A 77 17.48 -0.06 16.82
N PHE A 78 18.39 0.89 16.98
CA PHE A 78 18.53 2.02 16.05
C PHE A 78 19.04 1.57 14.69
N ALA A 79 20.07 0.72 14.64
CA ALA A 79 20.61 0.21 13.39
C ALA A 79 19.58 -0.59 12.57
N GLN A 80 18.71 -1.34 13.25
CA GLN A 80 17.61 -2.08 12.62
C GLN A 80 16.51 -1.18 12.01
N LEU A 81 16.54 0.14 12.23
CA LEU A 81 15.68 1.13 11.56
C LEU A 81 16.33 1.77 10.33
N ILE A 82 17.59 1.42 10.01
CA ILE A 82 18.35 2.03 8.93
C ILE A 82 18.37 1.12 7.70
N MET A 83 18.11 1.72 6.54
CA MET A 83 18.42 1.17 5.22
C MET A 83 19.65 1.91 4.68
N VAL A 84 20.67 1.17 4.25
CA VAL A 84 21.90 1.74 3.67
C VAL A 84 21.99 1.45 2.18
N GLU A 85 22.46 2.43 1.41
CA GLU A 85 23.05 2.21 0.09
C GLU A 85 24.55 1.89 0.27
N PHE A 86 25.19 1.32 -0.76
CA PHE A 86 26.61 1.01 -0.74
C PHE A 86 27.21 1.15 -2.14
N ILE A 87 28.42 1.69 -2.23
CA ILE A 87 29.08 1.98 -3.51
C ILE A 87 30.01 0.83 -3.90
N GLY A 88 29.94 0.42 -5.16
CA GLY A 88 30.71 -0.67 -5.74
C GLY A 88 30.00 -2.03 -5.68
N HIS A 89 30.71 -3.06 -6.12
CA HIS A 89 30.21 -4.43 -6.22
C HIS A 89 30.78 -5.36 -5.13
N ASP A 90 31.91 -5.04 -4.50
CA ASP A 90 32.55 -5.93 -3.52
C ASP A 90 31.97 -5.73 -2.10
N TYR A 91 31.58 -6.83 -1.45
CA TYR A 91 30.91 -6.81 -0.14
C TYR A 91 31.80 -6.26 0.99
N THR A 92 33.11 -6.45 0.90
CA THR A 92 34.08 -6.03 1.92
C THR A 92 34.51 -4.58 1.66
N VAL A 93 34.92 -4.28 0.42
CA VAL A 93 35.52 -2.99 0.04
C VAL A 93 34.49 -1.87 -0.02
N SER A 94 33.22 -2.17 -0.31
CA SER A 94 32.11 -1.19 -0.22
C SER A 94 31.80 -0.74 1.21
N GLY A 95 32.35 -1.42 2.22
CA GLY A 95 31.99 -1.22 3.63
C GLY A 95 30.68 -1.88 4.05
N LEU A 96 29.92 -2.49 3.13
CA LEU A 96 28.63 -3.13 3.46
C LEU A 96 28.80 -4.25 4.49
N GLN A 97 29.88 -5.04 4.42
CA GLN A 97 30.17 -6.05 5.44
C GLN A 97 30.32 -5.42 6.85
N GLN A 98 30.94 -4.25 6.97
CA GLN A 98 31.04 -3.57 8.27
C GLN A 98 29.66 -3.12 8.76
N MET A 99 28.85 -2.54 7.86
CA MET A 99 27.49 -2.08 8.19
C MET A 99 26.59 -3.24 8.65
N VAL A 100 26.67 -4.38 7.97
CA VAL A 100 25.86 -5.57 8.27
C VAL A 100 26.39 -6.34 9.49
N ALA A 101 27.66 -6.72 9.47
CA ALA A 101 28.24 -7.66 10.44
C ALA A 101 28.64 -7.01 11.79
N GLN A 102 28.90 -5.70 11.81
CA GLN A 102 29.42 -5.01 13.01
C GLN A 102 28.51 -3.87 13.48
N GLN A 103 27.84 -3.17 12.56
CA GLN A 103 26.90 -2.09 12.91
C GLN A 103 25.44 -2.57 12.96
N HIS A 104 25.15 -3.81 12.52
CA HIS A 104 23.86 -4.47 12.58
C HIS A 104 22.71 -3.69 11.88
N VAL A 105 22.98 -3.06 10.73
CA VAL A 105 21.94 -2.38 9.95
C VAL A 105 20.79 -3.32 9.61
N GLY A 106 19.55 -2.82 9.67
CA GLY A 106 18.35 -3.63 9.43
C GLY A 106 18.14 -3.98 7.97
N SER A 107 18.73 -3.20 7.06
CA SER A 107 18.47 -3.35 5.64
C SER A 107 19.54 -2.67 4.77
N PHE A 108 19.64 -3.11 3.52
CA PHE A 108 20.38 -2.41 2.48
C PHE A 108 19.63 -2.44 1.14
N LEU A 109 19.92 -1.46 0.30
CA LEU A 109 19.33 -1.27 -1.02
C LEU A 109 20.33 -1.62 -2.12
N TYR A 110 19.89 -2.37 -3.12
CA TYR A 110 20.62 -2.56 -4.38
C TYR A 110 20.28 -1.45 -5.37
N GLN A 111 21.33 -0.80 -5.90
CA GLN A 111 21.23 0.29 -6.85
C GLN A 111 22.24 0.11 -8.00
N GLU A 112 21.75 0.19 -9.24
CA GLU A 112 22.58 0.00 -10.44
C GLU A 112 23.59 1.15 -10.63
N SER A 113 23.18 2.40 -10.36
CA SER A 113 24.04 3.58 -10.48
C SER A 113 25.26 3.55 -9.56
N ASP A 114 25.17 2.78 -8.48
CA ASP A 114 26.22 2.68 -7.46
C ASP A 114 27.22 1.56 -7.82
N GLY A 115 26.98 0.86 -8.93
CA GLY A 115 27.84 -0.18 -9.47
C GLY A 115 27.66 -1.55 -8.81
N ASN A 116 26.56 -1.78 -8.08
CA ASN A 116 26.35 -3.04 -7.35
C ASN A 116 26.23 -4.28 -8.28
N PHE A 117 25.80 -4.08 -9.53
CA PHE A 117 25.69 -5.13 -10.55
C PHE A 117 26.89 -5.19 -11.50
N ALA A 118 27.99 -4.50 -11.18
CA ALA A 118 29.23 -4.61 -11.93
C ALA A 118 29.92 -5.97 -11.67
N TRP A 119 30.77 -6.40 -12.60
CA TRP A 119 31.57 -7.62 -12.44
C TRP A 119 32.39 -7.58 -11.14
N PRO A 120 32.46 -8.67 -10.36
CA PRO A 120 31.97 -10.02 -10.64
C PRO A 120 30.48 -10.28 -10.29
N ASN A 121 29.79 -9.32 -9.67
CA ASN A 121 28.40 -9.47 -9.19
C ASN A 121 27.35 -9.10 -10.25
N ASN A 122 27.66 -9.49 -11.50
CA ASN A 122 26.86 -9.24 -12.69
C ASN A 122 26.17 -10.50 -13.25
N THR A 123 26.05 -11.57 -12.45
CA THR A 123 25.24 -12.77 -12.76
C THR A 123 24.28 -13.08 -11.62
N VAL A 124 23.26 -13.89 -11.91
CA VAL A 124 22.28 -14.33 -10.90
C VAL A 124 22.99 -15.04 -9.74
N ASP A 125 23.88 -15.99 -10.04
CA ASP A 125 24.58 -16.79 -9.03
C ASP A 125 25.52 -15.94 -8.15
N SER A 126 26.23 -14.96 -8.72
CA SER A 126 27.15 -14.12 -7.94
C SER A 126 26.41 -13.11 -7.05
N LEU A 127 25.31 -12.52 -7.54
CA LEU A 127 24.48 -11.64 -6.72
C LEU A 127 23.72 -12.40 -5.62
N HIS A 128 23.28 -13.63 -5.91
CA HIS A 128 22.72 -14.53 -4.89
C HIS A 128 23.75 -14.86 -3.80
N ALA A 129 24.97 -15.22 -4.19
CA ALA A 129 26.05 -15.54 -3.25
C ALA A 129 26.40 -14.33 -2.36
N PHE A 130 26.44 -13.12 -2.91
CA PHE A 130 26.59 -11.88 -2.14
C PHE A 130 25.46 -11.72 -1.11
N SER A 131 24.19 -11.80 -1.54
CA SER A 131 23.03 -11.65 -0.66
C SER A 131 22.98 -12.70 0.45
N ALA A 132 23.38 -13.94 0.13
CA ALA A 132 23.49 -15.04 1.08
C ALA A 132 24.63 -14.82 2.10
N GLN A 133 25.78 -14.28 1.68
CA GLN A 133 26.87 -13.91 2.59
C GLN A 133 26.45 -12.79 3.53
N ALA A 134 25.82 -11.73 3.01
CA ALA A 134 25.29 -10.64 3.84
C ALA A 134 24.24 -11.14 4.87
N THR A 135 23.38 -12.08 4.47
CA THR A 135 22.42 -12.73 5.38
C THR A 135 23.12 -13.58 6.46
N THR A 136 24.25 -14.21 6.12
CA THR A 136 25.02 -15.09 7.02
C THR A 136 25.82 -14.30 8.06
N ASP A 137 26.38 -13.16 7.66
CA ASP A 137 27.18 -12.28 8.53
C ASP A 137 26.32 -11.46 9.51
N ALA A 138 25.02 -11.32 9.24
CA ALA A 138 24.12 -10.48 10.02
C ALA A 138 23.62 -11.14 11.32
N ALA A 139 23.62 -10.38 12.43
CA ALA A 139 23.04 -10.83 13.70
C ALA A 139 21.51 -11.05 13.62
N VAL A 140 20.84 -10.32 12.72
CA VAL A 140 19.46 -10.55 12.27
C VAL A 140 19.45 -10.38 10.75
N ALA A 141 18.88 -11.33 10.03
CA ALA A 141 18.83 -11.32 8.57
C ALA A 141 18.24 -9.97 8.06
N PRO A 142 18.95 -9.24 7.18
CA PRO A 142 18.55 -7.91 6.76
C PRO A 142 17.40 -7.98 5.73
N LEU A 143 16.66 -6.87 5.60
CA LEU A 143 15.88 -6.65 4.38
C LEU A 143 16.85 -6.24 3.26
N ILE A 144 16.87 -7.02 2.19
CA ILE A 144 17.64 -6.79 0.98
C ILE A 144 16.64 -6.24 -0.03
N ALA A 145 16.70 -4.94 -0.27
CA ALA A 145 15.72 -4.17 -1.02
C ALA A 145 16.20 -3.80 -2.42
N ILE A 146 15.25 -3.45 -3.30
CA ILE A 146 15.48 -2.92 -4.64
C ILE A 146 14.25 -2.14 -5.11
N ASP A 147 14.43 -1.18 -6.01
CA ASP A 147 13.33 -0.53 -6.74
C ASP A 147 13.02 -1.28 -8.04
N GLN A 148 12.23 -2.36 -7.96
CA GLN A 148 11.78 -3.12 -9.12
C GLN A 148 10.30 -2.81 -9.42
N GLU A 149 10.07 -1.69 -10.11
CA GLU A 149 8.74 -1.21 -10.54
C GLU A 149 8.34 -1.74 -11.92
N GLY A 150 9.33 -1.93 -12.79
CA GLY A 150 9.14 -2.15 -14.23
C GLY A 150 9.35 -0.87 -15.05
N GLY A 151 9.26 -0.98 -16.38
CA GLY A 151 9.52 0.13 -17.30
C GLY A 151 10.91 0.74 -17.10
N THR A 152 10.96 2.05 -16.87
CA THR A 152 12.21 2.81 -16.67
C THR A 152 12.87 2.59 -15.30
N VAL A 153 12.16 2.02 -14.33
CA VAL A 153 12.69 1.68 -12.99
C VAL A 153 12.61 0.16 -12.81
N SER A 154 13.39 -0.53 -13.65
CA SER A 154 13.48 -2.00 -13.71
C SER A 154 14.94 -2.42 -13.53
N LYS A 155 15.41 -2.45 -12.29
CA LYS A 155 16.81 -2.71 -11.91
C LYS A 155 17.26 -4.13 -12.22
N THR A 156 16.35 -5.09 -12.35
CA THR A 156 16.68 -6.49 -12.70
C THR A 156 16.80 -6.74 -14.21
N SER A 157 16.62 -5.72 -15.06
CA SER A 157 16.57 -5.88 -16.52
C SER A 157 17.84 -6.47 -17.14
N ALA A 158 19.01 -6.22 -16.53
CA ALA A 158 20.28 -6.80 -16.97
C ALA A 158 20.35 -8.34 -16.78
N PHE A 159 19.53 -8.90 -15.89
CA PHE A 159 19.50 -10.33 -15.58
C PHE A 159 18.33 -11.06 -16.27
N PHE A 160 17.15 -10.44 -16.31
CA PHE A 160 15.89 -11.11 -16.73
C PHE A 160 15.12 -10.36 -17.84
N GLY A 161 15.76 -9.39 -18.49
CA GLY A 161 15.16 -8.58 -19.56
C GLY A 161 14.17 -7.51 -19.05
N PRO A 162 13.73 -6.60 -19.94
CA PRO A 162 12.84 -5.50 -19.57
C PRO A 162 11.47 -6.01 -19.09
N LYS A 163 10.89 -5.30 -18.12
CA LYS A 163 9.54 -5.55 -17.59
C LYS A 163 8.58 -4.43 -18.02
N PRO A 164 7.27 -4.70 -18.19
CA PRO A 164 6.28 -3.67 -18.51
C PRO A 164 6.24 -2.57 -17.45
N SER A 165 5.92 -1.34 -17.86
CA SER A 165 5.67 -0.22 -16.96
C SER A 165 4.29 -0.34 -16.27
N ALA A 166 4.05 0.47 -15.24
CA ALA A 166 2.74 0.55 -14.57
C ALA A 166 1.63 0.96 -15.54
N GLU A 167 1.91 1.94 -16.39
CA GLU A 167 1.02 2.37 -17.47
C GLU A 167 0.72 1.23 -18.45
N GLN A 168 1.74 0.49 -18.91
CA GLN A 168 1.56 -0.65 -19.83
C GLN A 168 0.74 -1.79 -19.21
N MET A 169 0.87 -2.02 -17.90
CA MET A 169 0.00 -2.95 -17.17
C MET A 169 -1.46 -2.46 -17.21
N THR A 170 -1.74 -1.19 -16.95
CA THR A 170 -3.10 -0.62 -17.04
C THR A 170 -3.68 -0.66 -18.46
N GLN A 171 -2.87 -0.37 -19.47
CA GLN A 171 -3.27 -0.38 -20.89
C GLN A 171 -3.76 -1.76 -21.36
N SER A 172 -3.43 -2.85 -20.66
CA SER A 172 -3.97 -4.19 -20.94
C SER A 172 -5.48 -4.31 -20.71
N GLY A 173 -6.04 -3.47 -19.84
CA GLY A 173 -7.43 -3.56 -19.38
C GLY A 173 -7.71 -4.68 -18.36
N ASP A 174 -6.72 -5.51 -18.01
CA ASP A 174 -6.84 -6.60 -17.03
C ASP A 174 -5.87 -6.41 -15.84
N PRO A 175 -6.38 -6.12 -14.62
CA PRO A 175 -5.57 -6.05 -13.41
C PRO A 175 -4.72 -7.29 -13.11
N ASN A 176 -5.10 -8.47 -13.61
CA ASN A 176 -4.33 -9.69 -13.40
C ASN A 176 -2.94 -9.63 -14.06
N THR A 177 -2.72 -8.76 -15.06
CA THR A 177 -1.38 -8.49 -15.61
C THR A 177 -0.42 -7.99 -14.54
N ALA A 178 -0.89 -7.14 -13.61
CA ALA A 178 -0.09 -6.66 -12.50
C ALA A 178 0.21 -7.75 -11.46
N TYR A 179 -0.68 -8.72 -11.27
CA TYR A 179 -0.42 -9.88 -10.40
C TYR A 179 0.66 -10.79 -10.98
N GLU A 180 0.54 -11.16 -12.26
CA GLU A 180 1.49 -12.05 -12.92
C GLU A 180 2.86 -11.39 -13.13
N GLN A 181 2.90 -10.07 -13.38
CA GLN A 181 4.16 -9.31 -13.37
C GLN A 181 4.81 -9.32 -11.98
N ALA A 182 4.08 -8.96 -10.93
CA ALA A 182 4.60 -8.98 -9.56
C ALA A 182 5.06 -10.38 -9.09
N LYS A 183 4.37 -11.44 -9.52
CA LYS A 183 4.77 -12.83 -9.30
C LYS A 183 6.06 -13.19 -10.03
N THR A 184 6.25 -12.68 -11.25
CA THR A 184 7.50 -12.81 -12.00
C THR A 184 8.64 -12.07 -11.30
N ASP A 185 8.44 -10.81 -10.92
CA ASP A 185 9.42 -10.04 -10.16
C ASP A 185 9.76 -10.74 -8.83
N ALA A 186 8.78 -11.26 -8.09
CA ALA A 186 9.04 -12.00 -6.85
C ALA A 186 9.87 -13.28 -7.06
N SER A 187 9.76 -13.92 -8.22
CA SER A 187 10.61 -15.07 -8.60
C SER A 187 12.03 -14.62 -8.95
N ASP A 188 12.17 -13.54 -9.72
CA ASP A 188 13.45 -12.97 -10.15
C ASP A 188 14.24 -12.43 -8.96
N LEU A 189 13.60 -11.70 -8.04
CA LEU A 189 14.22 -11.17 -6.83
C LEU A 189 14.75 -12.28 -5.92
N LYS A 190 14.00 -13.36 -5.72
CA LYS A 190 14.47 -14.52 -4.96
C LYS A 190 15.68 -15.22 -5.59
N GLN A 191 15.73 -15.30 -6.93
CA GLN A 191 16.90 -15.85 -7.62
C GLN A 191 18.14 -15.01 -7.34
N LEU A 192 18.01 -13.67 -7.24
CA LEU A 192 19.10 -12.76 -6.85
C LEU A 192 19.40 -12.71 -5.34
N GLY A 193 18.62 -13.42 -4.50
CA GLY A 193 18.71 -13.34 -3.04
C GLY A 193 18.08 -12.09 -2.40
N ILE A 194 17.39 -11.27 -3.21
CA ILE A 194 16.69 -10.05 -2.80
C ILE A 194 15.35 -10.43 -2.16
N ASN A 195 15.02 -9.82 -1.01
CA ASN A 195 13.91 -10.25 -0.17
C ASN A 195 12.87 -9.16 0.15
N ALA A 196 13.02 -7.95 -0.40
CA ALA A 196 12.04 -6.86 -0.35
C ALA A 196 12.01 -6.09 -1.68
N ASN A 197 10.84 -5.59 -2.07
CA ASN A 197 10.70 -4.71 -3.24
C ASN A 197 10.09 -3.37 -2.83
N LEU A 198 10.73 -2.27 -3.22
CA LEU A 198 10.25 -0.91 -3.02
C LEU A 198 9.26 -0.53 -4.13
N ALA A 199 8.27 -1.39 -4.35
CA ALA A 199 7.25 -1.24 -5.38
C ALA A 199 5.90 -1.76 -4.87
N PRO A 200 4.76 -1.30 -5.43
CA PRO A 200 4.62 -0.43 -6.59
C PRO A 200 4.47 1.06 -6.25
N VAL A 201 4.61 1.87 -7.29
CA VAL A 201 4.16 3.26 -7.29
C VAL A 201 2.63 3.31 -7.28
N VAL A 202 2.07 4.16 -6.40
CA VAL A 202 0.64 4.37 -6.17
C VAL A 202 0.24 5.84 -6.19
N ASP A 203 1.13 6.67 -6.71
CA ASP A 203 0.84 8.05 -7.06
C ASP A 203 -0.28 8.13 -8.12
N VAL A 204 -1.10 9.17 -8.01
CA VAL A 204 -2.27 9.39 -8.87
C VAL A 204 -2.03 10.64 -9.70
N GLY A 205 -1.63 10.48 -10.96
CA GLY A 205 -1.26 11.58 -11.85
C GLY A 205 -1.25 11.16 -13.32
N PRO A 206 -1.22 12.13 -14.26
CA PRO A 206 -1.30 11.84 -15.69
C PRO A 206 0.00 11.23 -16.27
N ASP A 207 -0.20 10.54 -17.38
CA ASP A 207 0.82 9.86 -18.21
C ASP A 207 1.87 10.81 -18.82
N ASN A 208 1.55 12.10 -18.92
CA ASN A 208 2.39 13.13 -19.54
C ASN A 208 3.38 13.83 -18.58
N THR A 209 3.44 13.43 -17.31
CA THR A 209 4.43 13.93 -16.33
C THR A 209 5.82 13.33 -16.58
N ILE A 210 6.86 13.90 -15.96
CA ILE A 210 8.22 13.32 -15.98
C ILE A 210 8.30 11.89 -15.38
N TYR A 211 7.27 11.47 -14.64
CA TYR A 211 7.12 10.13 -14.06
C TYR A 211 6.19 9.22 -14.86
N GLY A 212 5.45 9.77 -15.83
CA GLY A 212 4.35 9.17 -16.60
C GLY A 212 4.19 7.65 -16.55
N PRO A 213 5.07 6.88 -17.23
CA PRO A 213 4.93 5.42 -17.35
C PRO A 213 5.03 4.65 -16.02
N ARG A 214 5.55 5.28 -14.95
CA ARG A 214 5.62 4.71 -13.59
C ARG A 214 4.28 4.78 -12.86
N PHE A 215 3.33 5.59 -13.32
CA PHE A 215 1.99 5.69 -12.72
C PHE A 215 1.03 4.71 -13.42
N PHE A 216 0.15 4.06 -12.65
CA PHE A 216 -0.87 3.20 -13.25
C PHE A 216 -1.96 4.01 -13.96
N SER A 217 -2.35 5.18 -13.43
CA SER A 217 -3.44 6.02 -13.95
C SER A 217 -3.53 7.34 -13.17
N ASP A 218 -4.21 8.34 -13.75
CA ASP A 218 -4.71 9.54 -13.09
C ASP A 218 -5.98 9.30 -12.24
N ASN A 219 -6.56 8.08 -12.31
CA ASN A 219 -7.76 7.70 -11.57
C ASN A 219 -7.39 6.89 -10.30
N PRO A 220 -7.78 7.35 -9.08
CA PRO A 220 -7.38 6.72 -7.82
C PRO A 220 -7.95 5.30 -7.64
N ASP A 221 -9.10 4.97 -8.24
CA ASP A 221 -9.67 3.62 -8.15
C ASP A 221 -8.98 2.64 -9.12
N THR A 222 -8.54 3.12 -10.29
CA THR A 222 -7.67 2.35 -11.19
C THR A 222 -6.33 2.07 -10.52
N VAL A 223 -5.66 3.09 -9.98
CA VAL A 223 -4.39 2.92 -9.24
C VAL A 223 -4.56 1.98 -8.06
N THR A 224 -5.63 2.11 -7.27
CA THR A 224 -5.95 1.16 -6.18
C THR A 224 -6.02 -0.28 -6.70
N THR A 225 -6.74 -0.50 -7.79
CA THR A 225 -7.00 -1.84 -8.32
C THR A 225 -5.72 -2.51 -8.81
N TYR A 226 -4.94 -1.83 -9.66
CA TYR A 226 -3.71 -2.39 -10.21
C TYR A 226 -2.60 -2.51 -9.15
N ALA A 227 -2.35 -1.47 -8.35
CA ALA A 227 -1.30 -1.51 -7.32
C ALA A 227 -1.61 -2.49 -6.18
N GLY A 228 -2.88 -2.59 -5.76
CA GLY A 228 -3.31 -3.60 -4.78
C GLY A 228 -3.11 -5.02 -5.30
N THR A 229 -3.35 -5.23 -6.60
CA THR A 229 -3.15 -6.51 -7.29
C THR A 229 -1.66 -6.85 -7.45
N PHE A 230 -0.82 -5.86 -7.77
CA PHE A 230 0.65 -5.99 -7.81
C PHE A 230 1.23 -6.35 -6.43
N ILE A 231 0.87 -5.62 -5.36
CA ILE A 231 1.31 -5.96 -4.00
C ILE A 231 0.88 -7.36 -3.60
N LYS A 232 -0.35 -7.76 -3.93
CA LYS A 232 -0.82 -9.12 -3.67
C LYS A 232 0.04 -10.16 -4.42
N GLY A 233 0.43 -9.90 -5.66
CA GLY A 233 1.34 -10.75 -6.43
C GLY A 233 2.71 -10.91 -5.77
N LEU A 234 3.31 -9.81 -5.28
CA LEU A 234 4.57 -9.89 -4.53
C LEU A 234 4.40 -10.72 -3.24
N GLN A 235 3.37 -10.41 -2.44
CA GLN A 235 3.19 -10.99 -1.10
C GLN A 235 2.77 -12.46 -1.10
N ASP A 236 1.87 -12.86 -1.99
CA ASP A 236 1.49 -14.28 -2.17
C ASP A 236 2.73 -15.11 -2.57
N ASN A 237 3.67 -14.48 -3.29
CA ASN A 237 4.95 -15.06 -3.66
C ASN A 237 6.07 -14.69 -2.68
N GLY A 238 5.77 -14.24 -1.46
CA GLY A 238 6.72 -14.12 -0.35
C GLY A 238 7.72 -12.97 -0.43
N ILE A 239 7.46 -11.93 -1.23
CA ILE A 239 8.19 -10.66 -1.22
C ILE A 239 7.27 -9.56 -0.65
N PRO A 240 7.67 -8.78 0.37
CA PRO A 240 6.95 -7.59 0.78
C PRO A 240 7.11 -6.48 -0.27
N GLY A 241 6.00 -5.87 -0.66
CA GLY A 241 5.96 -4.64 -1.45
C GLY A 241 5.79 -3.40 -0.58
N THR A 242 6.18 -2.24 -1.12
CA THR A 242 6.09 -0.93 -0.46
C THR A 242 5.31 0.04 -1.34
N LEU A 243 4.22 0.60 -0.79
CA LEU A 243 3.44 1.67 -1.43
C LEU A 243 4.25 2.98 -1.42
N LYS A 244 4.48 3.58 -2.59
CA LYS A 244 5.17 4.87 -2.71
C LYS A 244 4.53 5.80 -3.77
N HIS A 245 4.63 7.12 -3.68
CA HIS A 245 5.42 7.89 -2.72
C HIS A 245 4.48 8.74 -1.86
N PHE A 246 4.30 8.41 -0.57
CA PHE A 246 3.48 9.22 0.33
C PHE A 246 4.09 10.63 0.48
N PRO A 247 3.31 11.74 0.38
CA PRO A 247 1.85 11.82 0.37
C PRO A 247 1.16 11.74 -1.01
N GLY A 248 1.91 11.66 -2.11
CA GLY A 248 1.42 11.59 -3.49
C GLY A 248 2.21 12.51 -4.42
N LEU A 249 3.18 11.97 -5.16
CA LEU A 249 3.99 12.72 -6.14
C LEU A 249 3.24 13.00 -7.45
N GLY A 250 2.17 12.26 -7.77
CA GLY A 250 1.31 12.55 -8.93
C GLY A 250 0.59 13.91 -8.87
N SER A 251 0.76 14.62 -7.74
CA SER A 251 0.19 15.93 -7.43
C SER A 251 1.24 17.03 -7.17
N SER A 252 2.53 16.74 -7.34
CA SER A 252 3.56 17.77 -7.25
C SER A 252 3.61 18.61 -8.53
N ASP A 253 4.40 19.68 -8.50
CA ASP A 253 4.97 20.26 -9.71
C ASP A 253 5.93 19.28 -10.41
N ASP A 254 6.27 19.56 -11.67
CA ASP A 254 7.19 18.76 -12.51
C ASP A 254 8.68 18.89 -12.09
N VAL A 255 8.93 19.03 -10.78
CA VAL A 255 10.28 19.02 -10.20
C VAL A 255 10.67 17.59 -9.87
N ASP A 256 11.81 17.15 -10.40
CA ASP A 256 12.44 15.89 -10.03
C ASP A 256 12.98 15.97 -8.58
N PRO A 257 12.59 15.07 -7.64
CA PRO A 257 13.09 15.09 -6.25
C PRO A 257 14.60 14.89 -6.13
N HIS A 258 15.27 14.36 -7.17
CA HIS A 258 16.73 14.27 -7.19
C HIS A 258 17.40 15.62 -7.51
N SER A 259 16.64 16.58 -8.07
CA SER A 259 17.12 17.88 -8.56
C SER A 259 16.56 19.08 -7.79
N GLY A 260 15.46 18.90 -7.05
CA GLY A 260 14.81 19.95 -6.26
C GLY A 260 13.77 19.38 -5.29
N LEU A 261 13.09 20.22 -4.52
CA LEU A 261 12.01 19.79 -3.61
C LEU A 261 10.65 19.92 -4.33
N PRO A 262 9.93 18.82 -4.63
CA PRO A 262 8.62 18.91 -5.28
C PRO A 262 7.56 19.45 -4.31
N ILE A 263 6.66 20.31 -4.82
CA ILE A 263 5.64 20.99 -4.02
C ILE A 263 4.24 20.52 -4.40
N VAL A 264 3.57 19.85 -3.46
CA VAL A 264 2.15 19.48 -3.59
C VAL A 264 1.28 20.62 -3.05
N THR A 265 0.51 21.27 -3.93
CA THR A 265 -0.35 22.41 -3.58
C THR A 265 -1.82 22.05 -3.34
N LYS A 266 -2.20 20.77 -3.48
CA LYS A 266 -3.56 20.27 -3.19
C LYS A 266 -3.93 20.51 -1.72
N SER A 267 -5.19 20.85 -1.47
CA SER A 267 -5.74 20.87 -0.11
C SER A 267 -5.81 19.45 0.48
N MET A 268 -5.78 19.36 1.82
CA MET A 268 -5.92 18.08 2.54
C MET A 268 -7.19 17.32 2.14
N ASP A 269 -8.32 18.01 1.97
CA ASP A 269 -9.58 17.44 1.49
C ASP A 269 -9.48 16.81 0.10
N ASN A 270 -8.61 17.33 -0.77
CA ASN A 270 -8.40 16.77 -2.11
C ASN A 270 -7.43 15.58 -2.07
N LEU A 271 -6.35 15.66 -1.27
CA LEU A 271 -5.45 14.52 -1.03
C LEU A 271 -6.20 13.31 -0.46
N GLN A 272 -7.11 13.53 0.50
CA GLN A 272 -7.94 12.48 1.09
C GLN A 272 -8.89 11.78 0.09
N LYS A 273 -9.24 12.47 -1.01
CA LYS A 273 -10.14 12.01 -2.08
C LYS A 273 -9.41 11.45 -3.29
N THR A 274 -8.12 11.74 -3.45
CA THR A 274 -7.29 11.27 -4.58
C THR A 274 -6.08 10.50 -4.08
N ASP A 275 -4.98 11.17 -3.74
CA ASP A 275 -3.67 10.59 -3.45
C ASP A 275 -3.66 9.57 -2.30
N PHE A 276 -4.45 9.80 -1.25
CA PHE A 276 -4.52 8.86 -0.11
C PHE A 276 -5.43 7.66 -0.36
N VAL A 277 -6.19 7.62 -1.46
CA VAL A 277 -7.15 6.55 -1.74
C VAL A 277 -6.44 5.21 -2.00
N PRO A 278 -5.45 5.09 -2.91
CA PRO A 278 -4.70 3.85 -3.09
C PRO A 278 -4.03 3.39 -1.81
N ILE A 279 -3.39 4.30 -1.07
CA ILE A 279 -2.63 3.98 0.14
C ILE A 279 -3.57 3.41 1.23
N ARG A 280 -4.72 4.06 1.46
CA ARG A 280 -5.72 3.63 2.45
C ARG A 280 -6.44 2.34 2.06
N LYS A 281 -6.66 2.09 0.77
CA LYS A 281 -7.37 0.89 0.30
C LYS A 281 -6.45 -0.34 0.22
N SER A 282 -5.19 -0.17 -0.17
CA SER A 282 -4.23 -1.28 -0.34
C SER A 282 -3.54 -1.71 0.96
N SER A 283 -3.41 -0.84 1.97
CA SER A 283 -2.69 -1.13 3.22
C SER A 283 -3.27 -2.26 4.08
N ASN A 284 -4.55 -2.61 3.91
CA ASN A 284 -5.16 -3.75 4.62
C ASN A 284 -4.64 -5.12 4.16
N SER A 285 -3.92 -5.18 3.04
CA SER A 285 -3.37 -6.42 2.47
C SER A 285 -1.92 -6.64 2.94
N ARG A 286 -1.72 -7.09 4.19
CA ARG A 286 -0.42 -7.55 4.77
C ARG A 286 0.83 -6.70 4.46
N ILE A 287 0.66 -5.41 4.14
CA ILE A 287 1.77 -4.48 3.94
C ILE A 287 2.47 -4.28 5.29
N LEU A 288 3.76 -3.96 5.27
CA LEU A 288 4.44 -3.46 6.48
C LEU A 288 3.59 -2.30 7.04
N PRO A 289 2.95 -2.46 8.22
CA PRO A 289 2.00 -1.48 8.68
C PRO A 289 2.77 -0.28 9.21
N TRP A 290 2.51 0.89 8.62
CA TRP A 290 2.76 2.15 9.32
C TRP A 290 1.77 2.23 10.48
N SER A 291 2.31 2.45 11.69
CA SER A 291 1.61 2.44 12.97
C SER A 291 0.70 3.65 13.18
#